data_AF-A0A256Y6K2-F1
#
_entry.id   AF-A0A256Y6K2-F1
#
_cell.length_a   1.000
_cell.length_b   1.000
_cell.length_c   1.000
_cell.angle_alpha   90.00
_cell.angle_beta   90.00
_cell.angle_gamma   90.00
#
_symmetry.space_group_name_H-M   'P 1'
#
loop_
_entity.id
_entity.type
_entity.pdbx_description
1 polymer ?
#
loop_
_entity_poly.entity_id
_entity_poly.type
_entity_poly.pdbx_seq_one_letter_code
_entity_poly.pdbx_strand_id
1 'polypeptide(L)'
;MEIRTKKRNADGIVRLETSGKLKEVIISENFLDAKNAKVSLCFRGKSSSGIVDLSFDEINSLFDKVMPNINILKGIKVMEFKK
;
A
#
# COMPACT_ATOMS: atom_id res chain seq x y z
N MET A 1 1.34 4.88 -9.46
CA MET A 1 0.61 3.70 -8.96
C MET A 1 -0.45 3.34 -9.99
N GLU A 2 -0.40 2.12 -10.52
CA GLU A 2 -1.50 1.56 -11.32
C GLU A 2 -2.41 0.76 -10.40
N ILE A 3 -3.70 1.08 -10.41
CA ILE A 3 -4.73 0.40 -9.65
C ILE A 3 -5.63 -0.33 -10.63
N ARG A 4 -5.62 -1.66 -10.56
CA ARG A 4 -6.44 -2.53 -11.39
C ARG A 4 -7.55 -3.10 -10.53
N THR A 5 -8.79 -2.79 -10.88
CA THR A 5 -9.99 -3.28 -10.18
C THR A 5 -10.85 -4.07 -11.14
N LYS A 6 -11.50 -5.13 -10.63
CA LYS A 6 -12.55 -5.85 -11.36
C LYS A 6 -13.89 -5.42 -10.78
N LYS A 7 -14.75 -4.82 -11.60
CA LYS A 7 -16.09 -4.42 -11.19
C LYS A 7 -17.11 -5.30 -11.92
N ARG A 8 -18.04 -5.88 -11.16
CA ARG A 8 -19.17 -6.62 -11.74
C ARG A 8 -20.30 -5.63 -12.03
N ASN A 9 -20.77 -5.61 -13.26
CA ASN A 9 -21.94 -4.85 -13.72
C ASN A 9 -22.98 -5.83 -14.29
N ALA A 10 -24.14 -5.31 -14.70
CA ALA A 10 -25.22 -6.12 -15.28
C ALA A 10 -24.76 -6.97 -16.49
N ASP A 11 -23.83 -6.43 -17.30
CA ASP A 11 -23.35 -7.07 -18.53
C ASP A 11 -22.11 -7.97 -18.33
N GLY A 12 -21.66 -8.17 -17.08
CA GLY A 12 -20.53 -9.03 -16.76
C GLY A 12 -19.43 -8.37 -15.92
N ILE A 13 -18.20 -8.91 -16.00
CA ILE A 13 -17.05 -8.43 -15.24
C ILE A 13 -16.22 -7.51 -16.13
N VAL A 14 -16.13 -6.23 -15.75
CA VAL A 14 -15.31 -5.23 -16.44
C VAL A 14 -14.02 -5.00 -15.65
N ARG A 15 -12.89 -5.05 -16.35
CA ARG A 15 -11.59 -4.68 -15.78
C ARG A 15 -11.39 -3.18 -15.94
N LEU A 16 -11.29 -2.47 -14.83
CA LEU A 16 -11.00 -1.05 -14.77
C LEU A 16 -9.55 -0.85 -14.36
N GLU A 17 -8.80 -0.19 -15.21
CA GLU A 17 -7.43 0.23 -14.93
C GLU A 17 -7.41 1.73 -14.73
N THR A 18 -6.94 2.15 -13.56
CA THR A 18 -6.83 3.56 -13.21
C THR A 18 -5.41 3.85 -12.75
N SER A 19 -4.90 5.03 -13.07
CA SER A 19 -3.61 5.47 -12.58
C SER A 19 -3.81 6.52 -11.48
N GLY A 20 -2.94 6.45 -10.47
CA GLY A 20 -2.90 7.37 -9.36
C GLY A 20 -1.48 7.72 -8.96
N LYS A 21 -1.33 8.92 -8.38
CA LYS A 21 -0.10 9.34 -7.73
C LYS A 21 -0.27 9.12 -6.23
N LEU A 22 0.66 8.40 -5.62
CA LEU A 22 0.81 8.40 -4.16
C LEU A 22 1.18 9.83 -3.76
N LYS A 23 0.46 10.40 -2.81
CA LYS A 23 0.64 11.78 -2.37
C LYS A 23 1.37 11.82 -1.05
N GLU A 24 0.99 10.94 -0.14
CA GLU A 24 1.48 10.97 1.22
C GLU A 24 1.45 9.56 1.81
N VAL A 25 2.41 9.29 2.69
CA VAL A 25 2.46 8.10 3.53
C VAL A 25 2.52 8.60 4.96
N ILE A 26 1.47 8.30 5.73
CA ILE A 26 1.39 8.68 7.14
C ILE A 26 1.62 7.42 7.97
N ILE A 27 2.60 7.46 8.86
CA ILE A 27 2.86 6.40 9.82
C ILE A 27 2.39 6.91 11.18
N SER A 28 1.31 6.33 11.68
CA SER A 28 0.77 6.64 13.01
C SER A 28 1.22 5.54 13.96
N GLU A 29 2.23 5.82 14.77
CA GLU A 29 2.68 4.93 15.82
C GLU A 29 1.99 5.30 17.13
N ASN A 30 1.47 4.28 17.84
CA ASN A 30 1.05 4.44 19.22
C ASN A 30 2.22 4.07 20.12
N PHE A 31 2.82 5.05 20.78
CA PHE A 31 3.99 4.85 21.66
C PHE A 31 3.73 3.85 22.80
N LEU A 32 2.46 3.64 23.19
CA LEU A 32 2.07 2.71 24.24
C LEU A 32 1.86 1.27 23.73
N ASP A 33 1.56 1.09 22.44
CA ASP A 33 1.36 -0.23 21.84
C ASP A 33 1.71 -0.20 20.34
N ALA A 34 2.91 -0.66 20.03
CA ALA A 34 3.42 -0.76 18.67
C ALA A 34 2.57 -1.65 17.75
N LYS A 35 1.76 -2.57 18.29
CA LYS A 35 0.84 -3.39 17.49
C LYS A 35 -0.31 -2.59 16.89
N ASN A 36 -0.60 -1.41 17.43
CA ASN A 36 -1.61 -0.49 16.90
C ASN A 36 -1.03 0.52 15.90
N ALA A 37 0.22 0.33 15.45
CA ALA A 37 0.77 1.14 14.39
C ALA A 37 -0.06 0.98 13.10
N LYS A 38 -0.37 2.11 12.47
CA LYS A 38 -1.11 2.17 11.20
C LYS A 38 -0.31 2.94 10.16
N VAL A 39 -0.28 2.42 8.94
CA VAL A 39 0.25 3.14 7.79
C VAL A 39 -0.87 3.50 6.84
N SER A 40 -1.08 4.79 6.63
CA SER A 40 -2.08 5.33 5.73
C SER A 40 -1.43 5.78 4.43
N LEU A 41 -1.84 5.18 3.32
CA LEU A 41 -1.39 5.53 1.98
C LEU A 41 -2.44 6.41 1.31
N CYS A 42 -2.14 7.71 1.20
CA CYS A 42 -3.02 8.68 0.56
C CYS A 42 -2.69 8.77 -0.93
N PHE A 43 -3.67 8.53 -1.80
CA PHE A 43 -3.48 8.58 -3.24
C PHE A 43 -4.50 9.48 -3.93
N ARG A 44 -4.10 10.02 -5.09
CA ARG A 44 -4.96 10.80 -5.98
C ARG A 44 -4.86 10.26 -7.40
N GLY A 45 -5.97 9.71 -7.89
CA GLY A 45 -6.19 9.33 -9.28
C GLY A 45 -6.72 10.48 -10.14
N LYS A 46 -7.05 10.16 -11.40
CA LYS A 46 -7.61 11.12 -12.38
C LYS A 46 -8.98 11.66 -11.96
N SER A 47 -9.83 10.78 -11.41
CA SER A 47 -11.22 11.09 -11.01
C SER A 47 -11.58 10.60 -9.60
N SER A 48 -10.60 10.11 -8.84
CA SER A 48 -10.79 9.61 -7.48
C SER A 48 -9.61 9.93 -6.59
N SER A 49 -9.84 9.93 -5.29
CA SER A 49 -8.80 9.96 -4.26
C SER A 49 -9.25 9.08 -3.11
N GLY A 50 -8.29 8.58 -2.34
CA GLY A 50 -8.60 7.72 -1.21
C GLY A 50 -7.40 7.53 -0.31
N ILE A 51 -7.69 6.91 0.83
CA ILE A 51 -6.71 6.51 1.83
C ILE A 51 -6.83 4.99 1.95
N VAL A 52 -5.69 4.32 1.90
CA VAL A 52 -5.60 2.89 2.23
C VAL A 52 -4.88 2.79 3.56
N ASP A 53 -5.60 2.38 4.60
CA ASP A 53 -5.04 2.12 5.91
C ASP A 53 -4.60 0.66 6.00
N LEU A 54 -3.35 0.46 6.42
CA LEU A 54 -2.75 -0.85 6.64
C LEU A 54 -2.42 -0.99 8.12
N SER A 55 -2.85 -2.11 8.71
CA SER A 55 -2.42 -2.53 10.04
C SER A 55 -0.99 -3.06 10.02
N PHE A 56 -0.37 -3.15 11.20
CA PHE A 56 0.98 -3.70 11.34
C PHE A 56 1.11 -5.13 10.77
N ASP A 57 0.12 -5.99 11.01
CA ASP A 57 0.12 -7.37 10.52
C ASP A 57 0.02 -7.44 8.99
N GLU A 58 -0.78 -6.57 8.38
CA GLU A 58 -0.89 -6.47 6.92
C GLU A 58 0.41 -5.99 6.28
N ILE A 59 1.10 -5.04 6.91
CA ILE A 59 2.40 -4.54 6.45
C ILE A 59 3.44 -5.65 6.53
N ASN A 60 3.53 -6.37 7.65
CA ASN A 60 4.45 -7.49 7.80
C ASN A 60 4.19 -8.57 6.75
N SER A 61 2.93 -8.94 6.55
CA SER A 61 2.57 -9.91 5.49
C SER A 61 2.98 -9.43 4.10
N LEU A 62 2.87 -8.12 3.84
CA LEU A 62 3.29 -7.53 2.57
C LEU A 62 4.81 -7.57 2.43
N PHE A 63 5.53 -7.23 3.50
CA PHE A 63 6.99 -7.24 3.55
C PHE A 63 7.54 -8.66 3.33
N ASP A 64 6.97 -9.67 4.00
CA ASP A 64 7.36 -11.07 3.84
C ASP A 64 7.17 -11.60 2.41
N LYS A 65 6.13 -11.11 1.70
CA LYS A 65 5.88 -11.47 0.30
C LYS A 65 6.78 -10.74 -0.68
N VAL A 66 7.18 -9.50 -0.34
CA VAL A 66 7.97 -8.63 -1.21
C VAL A 66 9.47 -8.87 -1.03
N MET A 67 9.96 -9.11 0.19
CA MET A 67 11.38 -9.30 0.48
C MET A 67 12.07 -10.36 -0.36
N PRO A 68 11.49 -11.57 -0.56
CA PRO A 68 12.13 -12.59 -1.40
C PRO A 68 12.40 -12.12 -2.83
N ASN A 69 11.61 -11.15 -3.31
CA ASN A 69 11.67 -10.61 -4.66
C ASN A 69 12.25 -9.19 -4.72
N ILE A 70 12.84 -8.69 -3.62
CA ILE A 70 13.32 -7.30 -3.55
C ILE A 70 14.41 -7.00 -4.58
N ASN A 71 15.19 -8.00 -4.97
CA ASN A 71 16.22 -7.90 -6.00
C ASN A 71 15.68 -7.51 -7.39
N ILE A 72 14.38 -7.76 -7.64
CA ILE A 72 13.68 -7.39 -8.88
C ILE A 72 13.25 -5.92 -8.82
N LEU A 73 13.03 -5.39 -7.62
CA LEU A 73 12.61 -4.02 -7.39
C LEU A 73 13.84 -3.10 -7.37
N LYS A 74 14.23 -2.62 -8.56
CA LYS A 74 15.33 -1.65 -8.70
C LYS A 74 15.05 -0.38 -7.89
N GLY A 75 16.04 0.04 -7.10
CA GLY A 75 16.01 1.33 -6.38
C GLY A 75 15.40 1.30 -4.98
N ILE A 76 15.09 0.13 -4.42
CA ILE A 76 14.71 0.03 -3.00
C ILE A 76 15.96 -0.03 -2.14
N LYS A 77 16.08 0.91 -1.19
CA LYS A 77 17.12 0.91 -0.14
C LYS A 77 16.45 0.72 1.21
N VAL A 78 16.55 -0.48 1.77
CA VAL A 78 16.06 -0.78 3.12
C VAL A 78 17.13 -0.33 4.12
N MET A 79 16.75 0.51 5.07
CA MET A 79 17.62 0.91 6.18
C MET A 79 17.12 0.23 7.45
N GLU A 80 17.87 -0.76 7.92
CA GLU A 80 17.63 -1.39 9.22
C GLU A 80 18.47 -0.68 10.28
N PHE A 81 17.79 -0.15 11.29
CA PHE A 81 18.45 0.41 12.47
C PHE A 81 18.40 -0.64 13.57
N LYS A 82 19.55 -1.20 13.91
CA LYS A 82 19.68 -2.05 15.10
C LYS A 82 19.50 -1.17 16.35
N LYS A 83 18.63 -1.60 17.26
CA LYS A 83 18.51 -1.04 18.60
C LYS A 83 19.77 -1.31 19.41
#